data_AF-A0A505DQS0-F1
#
_entry.id   AF-A0A505DQS0-F1
#
_cell.length_a   1.000
_cell.length_b   1.000
_cell.length_c   1.000
_cell.angle_alpha   90.00
_cell.angle_beta   90.00
_cell.angle_gamma   90.00
#
_symmetry.space_group_name_H-M   'P 1'
#
loop_
_entity.id
_entity.type
_entity.pdbx_description
1 polymer ?
#
loop_
_entity_poly.entity_id
_entity_poly.type
_entity_poly.pdbx_seq_one_letter_code
_entity_poly.pdbx_strand_id
1 'polypeptide(L)'
;MPTVFKGATPYCYANSLAMVLGADAPPPSAIEVLTGSPFGAQIERGLPYFDPLGWNPDFGLDQAIDLLGWTCLRTTGGEPAQAVGRLRQATELGPVLVGPVDIGLLLHQPWSTGTPNGGDHWVTVLGVDHETVLFHDPGGYPFATLPVDAFAAAWRERLPDCAGPFTMRSDFRRVDRVDIATALRRSLPAALGWLTGARGGQGGHTPAKGTLGGAAAVEHLVAGLRTGRVEDRALAHLKDFAVRVGARRLADASLWLAEIDEMRASDVAGHQARLLGSVQYSLVVGDTSAAATALRQLAVAYDELGAALGERP
;
A
#
# COMPACT_ATOMS: atom_id res chain seq x y z
N MET A 1 -5.47 22.92 10.24
CA MET A 1 -4.62 21.72 10.08
C MET A 1 -5.41 20.49 10.52
N PRO A 2 -5.46 19.41 9.73
CA PRO A 2 -6.12 18.17 10.09
C PRO A 2 -5.52 17.55 11.36
N THR A 3 -6.34 16.88 12.17
CA THR A 3 -5.83 16.08 13.29
C THR A 3 -5.06 14.88 12.76
N VAL A 4 -3.77 14.80 13.04
CA VAL A 4 -2.90 13.71 12.59
C VAL A 4 -3.17 12.45 13.41
N PHE A 5 -3.62 11.38 12.74
CA PHE A 5 -3.74 10.07 13.37
C PHE A 5 -2.35 9.48 13.67
N LYS A 6 -2.15 8.98 14.89
CA LYS A 6 -0.95 8.27 15.33
C LYS A 6 -1.35 6.89 15.83
N GLY A 7 -0.79 5.84 15.23
CA GLY A 7 -1.09 4.45 15.61
C GLY A 7 -0.73 3.44 14.53
N ALA A 8 -0.91 2.16 14.85
CA ALA A 8 -0.60 1.03 13.97
C ALA A 8 -1.42 1.09 12.67
N THR A 9 -0.73 1.00 11.54
CA THR A 9 -1.31 1.10 10.19
C THR A 9 -0.68 0.04 9.30
N PRO A 10 -1.45 -0.64 8.44
CA PRO A 10 -0.93 -1.68 7.54
C PRO A 10 -0.15 -1.06 6.36
N TYR A 11 0.94 -0.35 6.65
CA TYR A 11 1.85 0.28 5.69
C TYR A 11 3.17 -0.50 5.63
N CYS A 12 3.09 -1.80 5.36
CA CYS A 12 4.24 -2.69 5.44
C CYS A 12 5.39 -2.24 4.52
N TYR A 13 5.11 -1.87 3.28
CA TYR A 13 6.13 -1.38 2.35
C TYR A 13 6.65 0.03 2.70
N ALA A 14 5.78 0.97 3.11
CA ALA A 14 6.23 2.33 3.40
C ALA A 14 7.04 2.41 4.70
N ASN A 15 6.64 1.65 5.74
CA ASN A 15 7.44 1.50 6.94
C ASN A 15 8.77 0.79 6.66
N SER A 16 8.76 -0.27 5.83
CA SER A 16 10.00 -0.96 5.45
C SER A 16 10.93 -0.06 4.64
N LEU A 17 10.39 0.76 3.73
CA LEU A 17 11.18 1.74 3.00
C LEU A 17 11.80 2.77 3.96
N ALA A 18 11.02 3.28 4.92
CA ALA A 18 11.56 4.20 5.91
C ALA A 18 12.69 3.55 6.75
N MET A 19 12.54 2.28 7.13
CA MET A 19 13.57 1.55 7.88
C MET A 19 14.87 1.38 7.08
N VAL A 20 14.81 1.03 5.78
CA VAL A 20 16.03 0.88 4.96
C VAL A 20 16.70 2.22 4.62
N LEU A 21 15.93 3.30 4.50
CA LEU A 21 16.48 4.65 4.27
C LEU A 21 17.06 5.29 5.54
N GLY A 22 16.74 4.76 6.72
CA GLY A 22 17.34 5.14 7.99
C GLY A 22 17.02 6.59 8.42
N ALA A 23 18.02 7.29 8.96
CA ALA A 23 17.83 8.63 9.53
C ALA A 23 17.36 9.69 8.52
N ASP A 24 17.61 9.47 7.23
CA ASP A 24 17.23 10.36 6.14
C ASP A 24 15.85 10.03 5.54
N ALA A 25 15.14 9.07 6.14
CA ALA A 25 13.84 8.62 5.68
C ALA A 25 12.75 9.69 5.90
N PRO A 26 11.91 9.95 4.88
CA PRO A 26 10.64 10.62 5.11
C PRO A 26 9.75 9.80 6.05
N PRO A 27 8.77 10.44 6.73
CA PRO A 27 7.80 9.70 7.52
C PRO A 27 7.03 8.71 6.62
N PRO A 28 6.67 7.51 7.12
CA PRO A 28 5.94 6.52 6.34
C PRO A 28 4.63 7.03 5.72
N SER A 29 3.96 8.00 6.35
CA SER A 29 2.76 8.63 5.78
C SER A 29 3.05 9.41 4.51
N ALA A 30 4.20 10.09 4.39
CA ALA A 30 4.61 10.79 3.17
C ALA A 30 4.94 9.77 2.08
N ILE A 31 5.71 8.73 2.43
CA ILE A 31 6.07 7.64 1.51
C ILE A 31 4.79 7.01 0.94
N GLU A 32 3.82 6.70 1.80
CA GLU A 32 2.53 6.13 1.39
C GLU A 32 1.82 7.01 0.35
N VAL A 33 1.68 8.32 0.61
CA VAL A 33 1.03 9.24 -0.33
C VAL A 33 1.81 9.34 -1.64
N LEU A 34 3.14 9.36 -1.58
CA LEU A 34 4.01 9.40 -2.77
C LEU A 34 3.88 8.14 -3.63
N THR A 35 3.47 7.00 -3.07
CA THR A 35 3.20 5.79 -3.87
C THR A 35 2.01 5.95 -4.81
N GLY A 36 1.13 6.92 -4.55
CA GLY A 36 -0.12 7.10 -5.27
C GLY A 36 -1.30 6.27 -4.72
N SER A 37 -1.09 5.44 -3.70
CA SER A 37 -2.11 4.55 -3.13
C SER A 37 -3.40 5.24 -2.64
N PRO A 38 -3.43 6.50 -2.17
CA PRO A 38 -4.69 7.12 -1.72
C PRO A 38 -5.65 7.52 -2.84
N PHE A 39 -5.16 7.59 -4.08
CA PHE A 39 -5.83 8.31 -5.18
C PHE A 39 -6.71 7.42 -6.04
N GLY A 40 -7.51 6.56 -5.42
CA GLY A 40 -8.51 5.77 -6.13
C GLY A 40 -9.13 4.65 -5.29
N ALA A 41 -9.89 3.81 -5.97
CA ALA A 41 -10.44 2.56 -5.47
C ALA A 41 -10.45 1.54 -6.61
N GLN A 42 -10.44 0.24 -6.28
CA GLN A 42 -10.58 -0.84 -7.24
C GLN A 42 -11.27 -2.06 -6.63
N ILE A 43 -11.85 -2.90 -7.49
CA ILE A 43 -12.26 -4.27 -7.09
C ILE A 43 -11.37 -5.24 -7.84
N GLU A 44 -10.49 -5.92 -7.13
CA GLU A 44 -9.56 -6.88 -7.69
C GLU A 44 -9.89 -8.28 -7.20
N ARG A 45 -10.14 -9.21 -8.14
CA ARG A 45 -10.48 -10.62 -7.85
C ARG A 45 -11.60 -10.78 -6.82
N GLY A 46 -12.58 -9.88 -6.86
CA GLY A 46 -13.74 -9.84 -5.96
C GLY A 46 -13.49 -9.12 -4.63
N LEU A 47 -12.28 -8.64 -4.35
CA LEU A 47 -11.95 -7.90 -3.13
C LEU A 47 -11.90 -6.39 -3.39
N PRO A 48 -12.57 -5.58 -2.56
CA PRO A 48 -12.53 -4.12 -2.66
C PRO A 48 -11.28 -3.53 -1.99
N TYR A 49 -10.54 -2.72 -2.74
CA TYR A 49 -9.38 -1.96 -2.28
C TYR A 49 -9.63 -0.46 -2.45
N PHE A 50 -9.06 0.33 -1.55
CA PHE A 50 -9.07 1.80 -1.62
C PHE A 50 -7.70 2.32 -2.06
N ASP A 51 -7.28 1.79 -3.21
CA ASP A 51 -6.15 2.23 -4.04
C ASP A 51 -6.56 2.20 -5.52
N PRO A 52 -5.86 2.94 -6.40
CA PRO A 52 -6.33 3.13 -7.76
C PRO A 52 -6.24 1.88 -8.63
N LEU A 53 -7.13 1.81 -9.62
CA LEU A 53 -7.16 0.70 -10.58
C LEU A 53 -5.81 0.48 -11.28
N GLY A 54 -5.28 -0.73 -11.17
CA GLY A 54 -4.00 -1.12 -11.77
C GLY A 54 -2.76 -0.66 -10.98
N TRP A 55 -2.95 -0.01 -9.84
CA TRP A 55 -1.88 0.26 -8.89
C TRP A 55 -1.49 -1.02 -8.13
N ASN A 56 -0.20 -1.16 -7.82
CA ASN A 56 0.29 -2.16 -6.89
C ASN A 56 1.45 -1.59 -6.04
N PRO A 57 1.78 -2.22 -4.90
CA PRO A 57 2.82 -1.73 -4.00
C PRO A 57 4.21 -1.63 -4.63
N ASP A 58 4.56 -2.52 -5.56
CA ASP A 58 5.86 -2.53 -6.21
C ASP A 58 6.05 -1.30 -7.11
N PHE A 59 5.04 -0.96 -7.90
CA PHE A 59 5.00 0.26 -8.69
C PHE A 59 5.01 1.50 -7.80
N GLY A 60 4.22 1.47 -6.72
CA GLY A 60 4.17 2.54 -5.74
C GLY A 60 5.51 2.81 -5.08
N LEU A 61 6.25 1.76 -4.73
CA LEU A 61 7.61 1.85 -4.19
C LEU A 61 8.58 2.48 -5.18
N ASP A 62 8.59 2.01 -6.43
CA ASP A 62 9.50 2.54 -7.47
C ASP A 62 9.22 4.03 -7.70
N GLN A 63 7.93 4.43 -7.79
CA GLN A 63 7.55 5.83 -7.87
C GLN A 63 8.01 6.66 -6.67
N ALA A 64 7.79 6.18 -5.44
CA ALA A 64 8.15 6.93 -4.24
C ALA A 64 9.68 7.09 -4.11
N ILE A 65 10.44 6.03 -4.41
CA ILE A 65 11.92 6.05 -4.39
C ILE A 65 12.45 7.11 -5.36
N ASP A 66 11.95 7.12 -6.60
CA ASP A 66 12.37 8.08 -7.63
C ASP A 66 12.00 9.52 -7.24
N LEU A 67 10.76 9.75 -6.78
CA LEU A 67 10.30 11.09 -6.37
C LEU A 67 11.11 11.68 -5.21
N LEU A 68 11.60 10.82 -4.31
CA LEU A 68 12.41 11.20 -3.16
C LEU A 68 13.90 11.41 -3.49
N GLY A 69 14.30 11.21 -4.75
CA GLY A 69 15.69 11.37 -5.19
C GLY A 69 16.59 10.21 -4.77
N TRP A 70 16.03 9.01 -4.63
CA TRP A 70 16.78 7.79 -4.37
C TRP A 70 16.82 6.89 -5.60
N THR A 71 17.81 6.01 -5.63
CA THR A 71 17.87 4.86 -6.54
C THR A 71 18.20 3.62 -5.73
N CYS A 72 17.89 2.43 -6.26
CA CYS A 72 18.21 1.16 -5.62
C CYS A 72 18.41 0.06 -6.67
N LEU A 73 19.05 -1.03 -6.27
CA LEU A 73 19.08 -2.26 -7.04
C LEU A 73 17.83 -3.08 -6.73
N ARG A 74 16.97 -3.28 -7.74
CA ARG A 74 15.83 -4.21 -7.66
C ARG A 74 16.18 -5.53 -8.32
N THR A 75 15.99 -6.64 -7.61
CA THR A 75 16.12 -8.00 -8.16
C THR A 75 14.88 -8.84 -7.86
N THR A 76 14.62 -9.84 -8.69
CA THR A 76 13.49 -10.76 -8.54
C THR A 76 13.85 -12.15 -9.10
N GLY A 77 13.16 -13.19 -8.65
CA GLY A 77 13.25 -14.55 -9.18
C GLY A 77 14.50 -15.34 -8.78
N GLY A 78 14.76 -16.41 -9.54
CA GLY A 78 15.79 -17.42 -9.26
C GLY A 78 15.31 -18.53 -8.32
N GLU A 79 16.17 -19.52 -8.11
CA GLU A 79 15.90 -20.60 -7.17
C GLU A 79 16.14 -20.16 -5.71
N PRO A 80 15.51 -20.78 -4.69
CA PRO A 80 15.62 -20.35 -3.29
C PRO A 80 17.06 -20.15 -2.81
N ALA A 81 17.93 -21.10 -3.09
CA ALA A 81 19.33 -21.01 -2.67
C ALA A 81 20.06 -19.82 -3.31
N GLN A 82 19.74 -19.51 -4.57
CA GLN A 82 20.29 -18.33 -5.25
C GLN A 82 19.71 -17.04 -4.67
N ALA A 83 18.40 -16.99 -4.43
CA ALA A 83 17.73 -15.84 -3.83
C ALA A 83 18.25 -15.53 -2.42
N VAL A 84 18.37 -16.55 -1.57
CA VAL A 84 18.97 -16.45 -0.23
C VAL A 84 20.44 -16.03 -0.31
N GLY A 85 21.21 -16.58 -1.26
CA GLY A 85 22.59 -16.16 -1.50
C GLY A 85 22.70 -14.68 -1.85
N ARG A 86 21.84 -14.16 -2.74
CA ARG A 86 21.78 -12.73 -3.07
C ARG A 86 21.36 -11.89 -1.86
N LEU A 87 20.38 -12.33 -1.09
CA LEU A 87 19.92 -11.62 0.11
C LEU A 87 21.04 -11.49 1.13
N ARG A 88 21.78 -12.59 1.38
CA ARG A 88 22.94 -12.60 2.29
C ARG A 88 23.99 -11.57 1.85
N GLN A 89 24.41 -11.62 0.59
CA GLN A 89 25.37 -10.67 0.02
C GLN A 89 24.89 -9.21 0.14
N ALA A 90 23.61 -8.96 -0.13
CA ALA A 90 23.05 -7.61 -0.03
C ALA A 90 23.04 -7.12 1.43
N THR A 91 22.72 -7.98 2.40
CA THR A 91 22.70 -7.61 3.83
C THR A 91 24.08 -7.31 4.42
N GLU A 92 25.17 -7.78 3.80
CA GLU A 92 26.54 -7.39 4.18
C GLU A 92 26.82 -5.91 3.89
N LEU A 93 26.10 -5.31 2.94
CA LEU A 93 26.24 -3.89 2.58
C LEU A 93 25.27 -2.98 3.35
N GLY A 94 24.17 -3.52 3.86
CA GLY A 94 23.17 -2.80 4.65
C GLY A 94 21.78 -3.44 4.60
N PRO A 95 20.79 -2.84 5.28
CA PRO A 95 19.43 -3.37 5.31
C PRO A 95 18.80 -3.50 3.91
N VAL A 96 18.01 -4.55 3.72
CA VAL A 96 17.36 -4.89 2.45
C VAL A 96 15.85 -4.83 2.61
N LEU A 97 15.17 -4.14 1.69
CA LEU A 97 13.71 -4.15 1.62
C LEU A 97 13.30 -5.42 0.87
N VAL A 98 12.64 -6.33 1.56
CA VAL A 98 12.23 -7.62 1.02
C VAL A 98 10.71 -7.67 0.93
N GLY A 99 10.23 -8.05 -0.24
CA GLY A 99 8.82 -8.33 -0.43
C GLY A 99 8.39 -8.28 -1.90
N PRO A 100 7.18 -8.80 -2.19
CA PRO A 100 6.28 -9.33 -1.19
C PRO A 100 6.72 -10.70 -0.62
N VAL A 101 6.39 -10.94 0.64
CA VAL A 101 6.36 -12.27 1.28
C VAL A 101 4.92 -12.60 1.66
N ASP A 102 4.52 -13.87 1.65
CA ASP A 102 3.18 -14.29 2.10
C ASP A 102 3.07 -14.23 3.63
N ILE A 103 2.15 -13.40 4.14
CA ILE A 103 1.95 -13.19 5.58
C ILE A 103 1.45 -14.45 6.30
N GLY A 104 0.75 -15.35 5.60
CA GLY A 104 0.31 -16.64 6.12
C GLY A 104 1.46 -17.59 6.46
N LEU A 105 2.65 -17.34 5.89
CA LEU A 105 3.88 -18.10 6.14
C LEU A 105 4.87 -17.42 7.09
N LEU A 106 4.55 -16.25 7.63
CA LEU A 106 5.38 -15.55 8.61
C LEU A 106 5.23 -16.13 10.01
N LEU A 107 5.89 -17.28 10.25
CA LEU A 107 5.70 -18.13 11.43
C LEU A 107 6.04 -17.48 12.79
N HIS A 108 6.67 -16.31 12.81
CA HIS A 108 6.89 -15.54 14.03
C HIS A 108 5.62 -14.80 14.49
N GLN A 109 4.65 -14.59 13.61
CA GLN A 109 3.37 -13.97 13.93
C GLN A 109 2.45 -15.00 14.61
N PRO A 110 1.88 -14.72 15.80
CA PRO A 110 1.03 -15.67 16.52
C PRO A 110 -0.24 -16.10 15.77
N TRP A 111 -0.68 -15.32 14.80
CA TRP A 111 -1.84 -15.60 13.95
C TRP A 111 -1.48 -16.13 12.56
N SER A 112 -0.19 -16.39 12.30
CA SER A 112 0.24 -17.06 11.07
C SER A 112 -0.44 -18.42 10.96
N THR A 113 -0.98 -18.73 9.77
CA THR A 113 -1.64 -20.02 9.51
C THR A 113 -0.64 -21.14 9.26
N GLY A 114 0.64 -20.81 9.00
CA GLY A 114 1.66 -21.75 8.56
C GLY A 114 1.44 -22.26 7.13
N THR A 115 0.54 -21.62 6.38
CA THR A 115 0.19 -21.95 4.99
C THR A 115 0.00 -20.67 4.18
N PRO A 116 0.29 -20.67 2.86
CA PRO A 116 0.07 -19.50 2.02
C PRO A 116 -1.41 -19.06 2.08
N ASN A 117 -1.64 -17.77 2.29
CA ASN A 117 -2.99 -17.20 2.30
C ASN A 117 -3.18 -16.08 1.26
N GLY A 118 -2.12 -15.76 0.51
CA GLY A 118 -2.11 -14.76 -0.54
C GLY A 118 -2.03 -13.31 -0.04
N GLY A 119 -1.91 -13.09 1.27
CA GLY A 119 -1.71 -11.77 1.85
C GLY A 119 -0.27 -11.30 1.70
N ASP A 120 -0.09 -10.15 1.08
CA ASP A 120 1.22 -9.55 0.82
C ASP A 120 1.78 -8.81 2.02
N HIS A 121 3.10 -8.88 2.17
CA HIS A 121 3.81 -8.17 3.22
C HIS A 121 5.23 -7.81 2.81
N TRP A 122 5.74 -6.72 3.37
CA TRP A 122 7.12 -6.26 3.17
C TRP A 122 7.81 -6.13 4.52
N VAL A 123 9.08 -6.53 4.55
CA VAL A 123 9.93 -6.50 5.74
C VAL A 123 11.27 -5.87 5.42
N THR A 124 11.98 -5.45 6.45
CA THR A 124 13.37 -4.98 6.34
C THR A 124 14.32 -6.03 6.89
N VAL A 125 15.02 -6.73 6.01
CA VAL A 125 16.01 -7.74 6.41
C VAL A 125 17.32 -7.06 6.78
N LEU A 126 17.85 -7.41 7.94
CA LEU A 126 19.07 -6.84 8.52
C LEU A 126 20.28 -7.75 8.33
N GLY A 127 20.06 -9.06 8.21
CA GLY A 127 21.11 -10.03 8.09
C GLY A 127 20.58 -11.43 7.84
N VAL A 128 21.41 -12.26 7.25
CA VAL A 128 21.17 -13.69 7.08
C VAL A 128 22.39 -14.44 7.60
N ASP A 129 22.22 -15.26 8.62
CA ASP A 129 23.25 -16.19 9.09
C ASP A 129 23.02 -17.59 8.49
N HIS A 130 23.75 -18.62 8.95
CA HIS A 130 23.64 -19.96 8.41
C HIS A 130 22.26 -20.64 8.62
N GLU A 131 21.50 -20.23 9.64
CA GLU A 131 20.23 -20.87 10.02
C GLU A 131 19.03 -19.93 9.90
N THR A 132 19.23 -18.62 10.13
CA THR A 132 18.16 -17.66 10.32
C THR A 132 18.28 -16.40 9.46
N VAL A 133 17.14 -15.82 9.15
CA VAL A 133 16.99 -14.46 8.60
C VAL A 133 16.54 -13.56 9.74
N LEU A 134 17.29 -12.48 9.99
CA LEU A 134 16.97 -11.44 10.97
C LEU A 134 16.33 -10.25 10.24
N PHE A 135 15.17 -9.79 10.71
CA PHE A 135 14.45 -8.69 10.06
C PHE A 135 13.60 -7.86 11.02
N HIS A 136 13.25 -6.65 10.59
CA HIS A 136 12.16 -5.87 11.15
C HIS A 136 10.88 -6.15 10.37
N ASP A 137 9.85 -6.58 11.09
CA ASP A 137 8.49 -6.68 10.58
C ASP A 137 7.69 -5.43 11.02
N PRO A 138 7.22 -4.60 10.07
CA PRO A 138 6.44 -3.39 10.37
C PRO A 138 5.06 -3.69 10.99
N GLY A 139 4.64 -4.95 11.06
CA GLY A 139 3.49 -5.44 11.83
C GLY A 139 3.67 -5.36 13.35
N GLY A 140 4.84 -4.90 13.83
CA GLY A 140 5.12 -4.67 15.25
C GLY A 140 6.16 -5.62 15.85
N TYR A 141 6.95 -6.30 15.01
CA TYR A 141 7.97 -7.26 15.46
C TYR A 141 9.38 -6.79 15.05
N PRO A 142 10.05 -5.97 15.87
CA PRO A 142 11.44 -5.62 15.63
C PRO A 142 12.35 -6.82 15.91
N PHE A 143 13.39 -7.02 15.08
CA PHE A 143 14.37 -8.09 15.25
C PHE A 143 13.74 -9.49 15.29
N ALA A 144 12.67 -9.68 14.52
CA ALA A 144 12.09 -10.99 14.29
C ALA A 144 13.09 -11.88 13.55
N THR A 145 12.99 -13.19 13.80
CA THR A 145 13.79 -14.20 13.10
C THR A 145 12.91 -15.30 12.56
N LEU A 146 13.31 -15.84 11.40
CA LEU A 146 12.75 -17.07 10.83
C LEU A 146 13.90 -17.97 10.36
N PRO A 147 13.75 -19.31 10.43
CA PRO A 147 14.64 -20.21 9.71
C PRO A 147 14.72 -19.84 8.23
N VAL A 148 15.90 -19.94 7.62
CA VAL A 148 16.14 -19.55 6.22
C VAL A 148 15.14 -20.20 5.27
N ASP A 149 14.86 -21.49 5.44
CA ASP A 149 13.92 -22.22 4.59
C ASP A 149 12.47 -21.74 4.75
N ALA A 150 12.06 -21.38 5.97
CA ALA A 150 10.73 -20.84 6.24
C ALA A 150 10.57 -19.44 5.63
N PHE A 151 11.58 -18.59 5.77
CA PHE A 151 11.60 -17.26 5.14
C PHE A 151 11.59 -17.37 3.61
N ALA A 152 12.40 -18.27 3.05
CA ALA A 152 12.44 -18.51 1.61
C ALA A 152 11.11 -19.06 1.09
N ALA A 153 10.41 -19.90 1.85
CA ALA A 153 9.07 -20.36 1.49
C ALA A 153 8.08 -19.19 1.39
N ALA A 154 8.03 -18.32 2.42
CA ALA A 154 7.18 -17.12 2.42
C ALA A 154 7.50 -16.17 1.25
N TRP A 155 8.79 -16.03 0.91
CA TRP A 155 9.27 -15.13 -0.13
C TRP A 155 9.17 -15.70 -1.56
N ARG A 156 8.97 -17.01 -1.69
CA ARG A 156 8.78 -17.71 -2.97
C ARG A 156 7.36 -17.56 -3.51
N GLU A 157 6.40 -17.20 -2.67
CA GLU A 157 5.01 -17.16 -3.09
C GLU A 157 4.78 -16.12 -4.20
N ARG A 158 3.98 -16.52 -5.19
CA ARG A 158 3.58 -15.65 -6.29
C ARG A 158 2.32 -14.93 -5.90
N LEU A 159 2.49 -13.76 -5.29
CA LEU A 159 1.35 -12.93 -4.96
C LEU A 159 0.83 -12.20 -6.21
N PRO A 160 -0.50 -12.07 -6.33
CA PRO A 160 -1.13 -11.31 -7.40
C PRO A 160 -0.44 -9.97 -7.66
N ASP A 161 -0.20 -9.68 -8.94
CA ASP A 161 0.03 -8.31 -9.43
C ASP A 161 1.29 -7.63 -8.85
N CYS A 162 2.21 -8.44 -8.31
CA CYS A 162 3.56 -8.08 -7.86
C CYS A 162 4.63 -8.57 -8.86
N ALA A 163 5.89 -8.10 -8.74
CA ALA A 163 6.97 -8.47 -9.67
C ALA A 163 7.29 -9.98 -9.76
N GLY A 164 6.87 -10.74 -8.75
CA GLY A 164 7.12 -12.18 -8.67
C GLY A 164 7.93 -12.56 -7.43
N PRO A 165 8.30 -13.84 -7.35
CA PRO A 165 8.92 -14.40 -6.15
C PRO A 165 10.32 -13.82 -5.95
N PHE A 166 10.80 -13.85 -4.71
CA PHE A 166 12.15 -13.44 -4.37
C PHE A 166 12.50 -11.98 -4.75
N THR A 167 11.50 -11.10 -4.70
CA THR A 167 11.69 -9.67 -4.97
C THR A 167 12.33 -8.96 -3.78
N MET A 168 13.41 -8.21 -4.04
CA MET A 168 14.06 -7.36 -3.04
C MET A 168 14.63 -6.08 -3.67
N ARG A 169 14.79 -5.05 -2.83
CA ARG A 169 15.49 -3.80 -3.14
C ARG A 169 16.62 -3.61 -2.15
N SER A 170 17.82 -3.36 -2.66
CA SER A 170 19.04 -3.14 -1.88
C SER A 170 19.87 -2.00 -2.48
N ASP A 171 21.01 -1.69 -1.87
CA ASP A 171 21.97 -0.71 -2.40
C ASP A 171 21.32 0.67 -2.66
N PHE A 172 20.52 1.13 -1.68
CA PHE A 172 19.85 2.42 -1.75
C PHE A 172 20.89 3.54 -1.75
N ARG A 173 20.85 4.39 -2.77
CA ARG A 173 21.72 5.55 -2.91
C ARG A 173 20.90 6.79 -3.16
N ARG A 174 21.21 7.86 -2.42
CA ARG A 174 20.62 9.17 -2.68
C ARG A 174 21.31 9.79 -3.89
N VAL A 175 20.56 10.04 -4.95
CA VAL A 175 21.04 10.66 -6.19
C VAL A 175 20.64 12.14 -6.29
N ASP A 176 19.60 12.55 -5.56
CA ASP A 176 19.18 13.94 -5.43
C ASP A 176 18.65 14.22 -4.00
N ARG A 177 18.76 15.47 -3.55
CA ARG A 177 18.17 15.93 -2.29
C ARG A 177 16.85 16.63 -2.59
N VAL A 178 15.79 15.83 -2.64
CA VAL A 178 14.42 16.32 -2.84
C VAL A 178 13.73 16.42 -1.48
N ASP A 179 13.24 17.61 -1.13
CA ASP A 179 12.38 17.78 0.04
C ASP A 179 10.98 17.19 -0.22
N ILE A 180 10.26 16.86 0.86
CA ILE A 180 8.97 16.17 0.77
C ILE A 180 7.93 17.01 0.02
N ALA A 181 7.89 18.34 0.22
CA ALA A 181 6.93 19.20 -0.44
C ALA A 181 7.16 19.23 -1.96
N THR A 182 8.41 19.28 -2.40
CA THR A 182 8.79 19.18 -3.81
C THR A 182 8.42 17.80 -4.39
N ALA A 183 8.69 16.71 -3.67
CA ALA A 183 8.32 15.36 -4.10
C ALA A 183 6.80 15.20 -4.26
N LEU A 184 6.01 15.74 -3.31
CA LEU A 184 4.55 15.72 -3.35
C LEU A 184 4.00 16.53 -4.52
N ARG A 185 4.50 17.75 -4.75
CA ARG A 185 4.09 18.54 -5.93
C ARG A 185 4.38 17.82 -7.24
N ARG A 186 5.52 17.12 -7.34
CA ARG A 186 5.88 16.29 -8.50
C ARG A 186 4.98 15.06 -8.64
N SER A 187 4.36 14.56 -7.58
CA SER A 187 3.47 13.39 -7.62
C SER A 187 2.05 13.73 -8.10
N LEU A 188 1.60 14.98 -7.95
CA LEU A 188 0.21 15.38 -8.25
C LEU A 188 -0.29 15.04 -9.66
N PRO A 189 0.48 15.22 -10.76
CA PRO A 189 0.01 14.81 -12.08
C PRO A 189 -0.28 13.31 -12.16
N ALA A 190 0.53 12.51 -11.47
CA ALA A 190 0.37 11.06 -11.39
C ALA A 190 -0.85 10.67 -10.53
N ALA A 191 -1.08 11.37 -9.41
CA ALA A 191 -2.26 11.22 -8.57
C ALA A 191 -3.56 11.55 -9.33
N LEU A 192 -3.57 12.63 -10.11
CA LEU A 192 -4.70 12.98 -10.98
C LEU A 192 -4.92 11.92 -12.07
N GLY A 193 -3.84 11.40 -12.66
CA GLY A 193 -3.91 10.31 -13.62
C GLY A 193 -4.51 9.02 -13.04
N TRP A 194 -4.28 8.75 -11.75
CA TRP A 194 -4.92 7.64 -11.04
C TRP A 194 -6.41 7.85 -10.84
N LEU A 195 -6.82 9.02 -10.36
CA LEU A 195 -8.24 9.35 -10.10
C LEU A 195 -9.08 9.34 -11.38
N THR A 196 -8.54 9.85 -12.47
CA THR A 196 -9.23 9.97 -13.76
C THR A 196 -9.14 8.72 -14.63
N GLY A 197 -8.40 7.70 -14.19
CA GLY A 197 -8.15 6.48 -14.96
C GLY A 197 -7.19 6.66 -16.15
N ALA A 198 -6.65 7.86 -16.39
CA ALA A 198 -5.68 8.11 -17.45
C ALA A 198 -4.37 7.33 -17.28
N ARG A 199 -4.03 6.95 -16.04
CA ARG A 199 -2.83 6.17 -15.70
C ARG A 199 -3.06 4.66 -15.66
N GLY A 200 -4.31 4.20 -15.65
CA GLY A 200 -4.67 2.77 -15.64
C GLY A 200 -4.16 1.96 -16.85
N GLY A 201 -3.56 2.63 -17.85
CA GLY A 201 -2.85 2.00 -18.97
C GLY A 201 -1.38 2.44 -19.16
N GLN A 202 -0.84 3.34 -18.34
CA GLN A 202 0.55 3.81 -18.45
C GLN A 202 1.26 3.72 -17.09
N GLY A 203 1.92 2.59 -16.85
CA GLY A 203 2.79 2.35 -15.70
C GLY A 203 2.26 1.33 -14.68
N GLY A 204 0.93 1.22 -14.52
CA GLY A 204 0.30 0.21 -13.66
C GLY A 204 0.25 -1.20 -14.29
N HIS A 205 -0.19 -2.18 -13.50
CA HIS A 205 -0.57 -3.50 -14.04
C HIS A 205 -1.81 -3.34 -14.93
N THR A 206 -1.85 -4.08 -16.05
CA THR A 206 -3.03 -4.05 -16.94
C THR A 206 -4.21 -4.72 -16.22
N PRO A 207 -5.28 -3.99 -15.88
CA PRO A 207 -6.38 -4.59 -15.14
C PRO A 207 -7.01 -5.73 -15.93
N ALA A 208 -7.43 -6.78 -15.24
CA ALA A 208 -8.23 -7.84 -15.85
C ALA A 208 -9.49 -7.27 -16.50
N LYS A 209 -10.02 -7.97 -17.51
CA LYS A 209 -11.25 -7.53 -18.18
C LYS A 209 -12.41 -7.53 -17.17
N GLY A 210 -13.07 -6.38 -17.01
CA GLY A 210 -14.20 -6.23 -16.09
C GLY A 210 -13.84 -5.73 -14.69
N THR A 211 -12.57 -5.42 -14.42
CA THR A 211 -12.15 -4.75 -13.18
C THR A 211 -12.74 -3.32 -13.14
N LEU A 212 -13.29 -2.95 -12.00
CA LEU A 212 -13.88 -1.63 -11.78
C LEU A 212 -12.89 -0.75 -11.00
N GLY A 213 -12.83 0.54 -11.35
CA GLY A 213 -11.98 1.54 -10.69
C GLY A 213 -12.76 2.77 -10.25
N GLY A 214 -12.18 3.54 -9.32
CA GLY A 214 -12.69 4.82 -8.84
C GLY A 214 -14.12 4.73 -8.30
N ALA A 215 -14.96 5.72 -8.64
CA ALA A 215 -16.35 5.78 -8.21
C ALA A 215 -17.15 4.51 -8.59
N ALA A 216 -16.94 3.95 -9.78
CA ALA A 216 -17.65 2.76 -10.26
C ALA A 216 -17.37 1.51 -9.39
N ALA A 217 -16.14 1.36 -8.87
CA ALA A 217 -15.82 0.30 -7.93
C ALA A 217 -16.61 0.42 -6.63
N VAL A 218 -16.68 1.64 -6.09
CA VAL A 218 -17.41 1.92 -4.85
C VAL A 218 -18.93 1.76 -5.04
N GLU A 219 -19.46 2.21 -6.17
CA GLU A 219 -20.88 2.04 -6.52
C GLU A 219 -21.27 0.57 -6.64
N HIS A 220 -20.40 -0.26 -7.23
CA HIS A 220 -20.62 -1.71 -7.29
C HIS A 220 -20.68 -2.32 -5.89
N LEU A 221 -19.75 -1.96 -5.00
CA LEU A 221 -19.77 -2.39 -3.60
C LEU A 221 -21.05 -1.95 -2.88
N VAL A 222 -21.48 -0.71 -3.11
CA VAL A 222 -22.73 -0.16 -2.57
C VAL A 222 -23.95 -0.98 -3.03
N ALA A 223 -24.01 -1.36 -4.31
CA ALA A 223 -25.08 -2.21 -4.84
C ALA A 223 -25.06 -3.60 -4.21
N GLY A 224 -23.86 -4.19 -4.04
CA GLY A 224 -23.67 -5.47 -3.37
C GLY A 224 -24.18 -5.44 -1.92
N LEU A 225 -23.82 -4.40 -1.16
CA LEU A 225 -24.22 -4.25 0.24
C LEU A 225 -25.74 -4.13 0.42
N ARG A 226 -26.40 -3.38 -0.47
CA ARG A 226 -27.88 -3.23 -0.44
C ARG A 226 -28.62 -4.49 -0.81
N THR A 227 -28.05 -5.31 -1.68
CA THR A 227 -28.70 -6.52 -2.20
C THR A 227 -28.30 -7.78 -1.42
N GLY A 228 -27.41 -7.67 -0.44
CA GLY A 228 -26.88 -8.81 0.31
C GLY A 228 -26.01 -9.73 -0.56
N ARG A 229 -25.38 -9.19 -1.61
CA ARG A 229 -24.58 -9.96 -2.59
C ARG A 229 -23.08 -9.77 -2.45
N VAL A 230 -22.61 -9.14 -1.37
CA VAL A 230 -21.18 -9.10 -1.06
C VAL A 230 -20.79 -10.44 -0.47
N GLU A 231 -19.78 -11.08 -1.05
CA GLU A 231 -19.24 -12.34 -0.54
C GLU A 231 -18.65 -12.17 0.88
N ASP A 232 -18.74 -13.21 1.70
CA ASP A 232 -18.23 -13.19 3.08
C ASP A 232 -16.74 -12.83 3.14
N ARG A 233 -15.94 -13.33 2.19
CA ARG A 233 -14.52 -12.99 2.07
C ARG A 233 -14.29 -11.50 1.85
N ALA A 234 -15.09 -10.87 0.98
CA ALA A 234 -15.00 -9.44 0.71
C ALA A 234 -15.48 -8.61 1.92
N LEU A 235 -16.51 -9.08 2.64
CA LEU A 235 -16.95 -8.45 3.88
C LEU A 235 -15.90 -8.54 4.99
N ALA A 236 -15.25 -9.69 5.17
CA ALA A 236 -14.15 -9.85 6.11
C ALA A 236 -12.97 -8.94 5.73
N HIS A 237 -12.58 -8.94 4.46
CA HIS A 237 -11.52 -8.06 3.95
C HIS A 237 -11.79 -6.57 4.22
N LEU A 238 -13.04 -6.11 4.03
CA LEU A 238 -13.43 -4.73 4.37
C LEU A 238 -13.26 -4.43 5.86
N LYS A 239 -13.75 -5.33 6.73
CA LYS A 239 -13.74 -5.16 8.19
C LYS A 239 -12.33 -5.18 8.77
N ASP A 240 -11.49 -6.09 8.27
CA ASP A 240 -10.22 -6.39 8.91
C ASP A 240 -9.06 -5.56 8.32
N PHE A 241 -9.18 -5.12 7.06
CA PHE A 241 -8.08 -4.50 6.33
C PHE A 241 -8.48 -3.25 5.53
N ALA A 242 -9.36 -3.37 4.53
CA ALA A 242 -9.49 -2.35 3.48
C ALA A 242 -9.97 -1.00 4.02
N VAL A 243 -10.93 -0.99 4.93
CA VAL A 243 -11.47 0.26 5.50
C VAL A 243 -10.40 1.00 6.31
N ARG A 244 -9.68 0.31 7.19
CA ARG A 244 -8.66 0.95 8.05
C ARG A 244 -7.47 1.47 7.23
N VAL A 245 -7.02 0.72 6.21
CA VAL A 245 -5.90 1.17 5.37
C VAL A 245 -6.32 2.34 4.49
N GLY A 246 -7.48 2.25 3.83
CA GLY A 246 -7.99 3.30 2.95
C GLY A 246 -8.27 4.60 3.70
N ALA A 247 -8.94 4.53 4.85
CA ALA A 247 -9.23 5.71 5.65
C ALA A 247 -7.94 6.42 6.11
N ARG A 248 -6.91 5.64 6.45
CA ARG A 248 -5.61 6.19 6.85
C ARG A 248 -4.84 6.79 5.68
N ARG A 249 -4.84 6.15 4.50
CA ARG A 249 -4.27 6.68 3.25
C ARG A 249 -4.86 8.03 2.90
N LEU A 250 -6.19 8.15 2.97
CA LEU A 250 -6.91 9.41 2.70
C LEU A 250 -6.63 10.48 3.76
N ALA A 251 -6.53 10.11 5.04
CA ALA A 251 -6.17 11.05 6.10
C ALA A 251 -4.74 11.58 5.96
N ASP A 252 -3.79 10.71 5.58
CA ASP A 252 -2.42 11.12 5.29
C ASP A 252 -2.35 11.98 4.01
N ALA A 253 -3.12 11.64 2.97
CA ALA A 253 -3.23 12.48 1.77
C ALA A 253 -3.77 13.88 2.11
N SER A 254 -4.81 13.98 2.94
CA SER A 254 -5.34 15.26 3.43
C SER A 254 -4.25 16.10 4.11
N LEU A 255 -3.48 15.49 5.01
CA LEU A 255 -2.36 16.15 5.68
C LEU A 255 -1.33 16.66 4.66
N TRP A 256 -0.82 15.79 3.80
CA TRP A 256 0.28 16.13 2.90
C TRP A 256 -0.12 17.08 1.77
N LEU A 257 -1.38 17.07 1.34
CA LEU A 257 -1.91 18.07 0.42
C LEU A 257 -1.97 19.46 1.07
N ALA A 258 -2.38 19.54 2.35
CA ALA A 258 -2.36 20.81 3.09
C ALA A 258 -0.94 21.38 3.24
N GLU A 259 0.06 20.52 3.48
CA GLU A 259 1.47 20.93 3.59
C GLU A 259 2.07 21.53 2.30
N ILE A 260 1.43 21.31 1.15
CA ILE A 260 1.84 21.90 -0.13
C ILE A 260 0.87 22.95 -0.67
N ASP A 261 -0.03 23.44 0.19
CA ASP A 261 -1.05 24.46 -0.09
C ASP A 261 -2.20 24.02 -1.02
N GLU A 262 -2.37 22.71 -1.25
CA GLU A 262 -3.48 22.13 -2.02
C GLU A 262 -4.74 21.99 -1.13
N MET A 263 -5.20 23.12 -0.58
CA MET A 263 -6.20 23.15 0.50
C MET A 263 -7.54 22.51 0.13
N ARG A 264 -8.05 22.77 -1.08
CA ARG A 264 -9.32 22.18 -1.54
C ARG A 264 -9.21 20.66 -1.65
N ALA A 265 -8.13 20.16 -2.24
CA ALA A 265 -7.89 18.72 -2.36
C ALA A 265 -7.68 18.08 -0.98
N SER A 266 -6.98 18.76 -0.07
CA SER A 266 -6.84 18.36 1.34
C SER A 266 -8.19 18.17 2.02
N ASP A 267 -9.12 19.14 1.86
CA ASP A 267 -10.42 19.09 2.51
C ASP A 267 -11.29 17.95 1.97
N VAL A 268 -11.26 17.72 0.66
CA VAL A 268 -11.95 16.58 0.02
C VAL A 268 -11.37 15.25 0.50
N ALA A 269 -10.04 15.06 0.48
CA ALA A 269 -9.40 13.85 0.97
C ALA A 269 -9.73 13.60 2.46
N GLY A 270 -9.76 14.66 3.27
CA GLY A 270 -10.16 14.59 4.67
C GLY A 270 -11.64 14.20 4.85
N HIS A 271 -12.52 14.66 3.96
CA HIS A 271 -13.92 14.23 3.93
C HIS A 271 -14.05 12.76 3.55
N GLN A 272 -13.35 12.31 2.50
CA GLN A 272 -13.31 10.91 2.09
C GLN A 272 -12.80 10.00 3.22
N ALA A 273 -11.75 10.42 3.94
CA ALA A 273 -11.22 9.68 5.09
C ALA A 273 -12.28 9.48 6.18
N ARG A 274 -13.06 10.52 6.49
CA ARG A 274 -14.16 10.45 7.48
C ARG A 274 -15.29 9.55 7.00
N LEU A 275 -15.69 9.65 5.73
CA LEU A 275 -16.72 8.79 5.15
C LEU A 275 -16.29 7.32 5.23
N LEU A 276 -15.09 7.00 4.74
CA LEU A 276 -14.59 5.63 4.74
C LEU A 276 -14.40 5.10 6.17
N GLY A 277 -13.77 5.88 7.05
CA GLY A 277 -13.59 5.48 8.45
C GLY A 277 -14.91 5.23 9.19
N SER A 278 -15.98 5.99 8.87
CA SER A 278 -17.29 5.84 9.49
C SER A 278 -17.97 4.49 9.21
N VAL A 279 -17.59 3.80 8.13
CA VAL A 279 -18.25 2.53 7.76
C VAL A 279 -17.83 1.36 8.65
N GLN A 280 -16.73 1.48 9.39
CA GLN A 280 -16.13 0.39 10.17
C GLN A 280 -17.17 -0.23 11.13
N TYR A 281 -17.84 0.60 11.94
CA TYR A 281 -18.83 0.12 12.90
C TYR A 281 -20.02 -0.54 12.20
N SER A 282 -20.60 0.12 11.19
CA SER A 282 -21.73 -0.38 10.42
C SER A 282 -21.44 -1.74 9.79
N LEU A 283 -20.26 -1.95 9.23
CA LEU A 283 -19.87 -3.26 8.70
C LEU A 283 -19.74 -4.32 9.80
N VAL A 284 -19.15 -3.97 10.95
CA VAL A 284 -18.98 -4.91 12.08
C VAL A 284 -20.32 -5.38 12.63
N VAL A 285 -21.28 -4.47 12.84
CA VAL A 285 -22.62 -4.81 13.37
C VAL A 285 -23.61 -5.29 12.31
N GLY A 286 -23.21 -5.33 11.04
CA GLY A 286 -24.04 -5.80 9.93
C GLY A 286 -25.06 -4.78 9.42
N ASP A 287 -24.94 -3.50 9.77
CA ASP A 287 -25.74 -2.42 9.19
C ASP A 287 -25.22 -2.03 7.79
N THR A 288 -25.54 -2.86 6.81
CA THR A 288 -25.12 -2.65 5.42
C THR A 288 -25.76 -1.42 4.79
N SER A 289 -26.91 -0.93 5.31
CA SER A 289 -27.60 0.26 4.80
C SER A 289 -26.85 1.54 5.14
N ALA A 290 -26.41 1.68 6.40
CA ALA A 290 -25.58 2.81 6.82
C ALA A 290 -24.23 2.80 6.10
N ALA A 291 -23.58 1.64 6.01
CA ALA A 291 -22.32 1.49 5.27
C ALA A 291 -22.48 1.89 3.78
N ALA A 292 -23.53 1.40 3.11
CA ALA A 292 -23.80 1.73 1.71
C ALA A 292 -24.17 3.20 1.48
N THR A 293 -24.65 3.91 2.50
CA THR A 293 -24.95 5.35 2.41
C THR A 293 -23.66 6.18 2.44
N ALA A 294 -22.76 5.91 3.38
CA ALA A 294 -21.46 6.58 3.45
C ALA A 294 -20.58 6.25 2.24
N LEU A 295 -20.55 4.99 1.78
CA LEU A 295 -19.80 4.62 0.57
C LEU A 295 -20.35 5.29 -0.70
N ARG A 296 -21.66 5.51 -0.79
CA ARG A 296 -22.22 6.27 -1.93
C ARG A 296 -21.68 7.71 -1.94
N GLN A 297 -21.59 8.36 -0.79
CA GLN A 297 -20.99 9.69 -0.69
C GLN A 297 -19.49 9.65 -1.04
N LEU A 298 -18.78 8.60 -0.62
CA LEU A 298 -17.37 8.41 -0.96
C LEU A 298 -17.16 8.30 -2.48
N ALA A 299 -18.05 7.61 -3.19
CA ALA A 299 -17.98 7.48 -4.64
C ALA A 299 -17.99 8.86 -5.34
N VAL A 300 -18.92 9.75 -4.93
CA VAL A 300 -19.00 11.13 -5.46
C VAL A 300 -17.74 11.92 -5.15
N ALA A 301 -17.21 11.77 -3.93
CA ALA A 301 -16.04 12.53 -3.49
C ALA A 301 -14.74 12.18 -4.25
N TYR A 302 -14.66 11.04 -4.97
CA TYR A 302 -13.53 10.75 -5.85
C TYR A 302 -13.46 11.70 -7.06
N ASP A 303 -14.60 12.03 -7.67
CA ASP A 303 -14.66 12.99 -8.77
C ASP A 303 -14.35 14.41 -8.26
N GLU A 304 -14.82 14.75 -7.07
CA GLU A 304 -14.50 16.02 -6.40
C GLU A 304 -13.00 16.19 -6.15
N LEU A 305 -12.32 15.11 -5.72
CA LEU A 305 -10.87 15.13 -5.51
C LEU A 305 -10.12 15.29 -6.84
N GLY A 306 -10.56 14.59 -7.88
CA GLY A 306 -10.01 14.75 -9.23
C GLY A 306 -10.13 16.18 -9.75
N ALA A 307 -11.31 16.80 -9.58
CA ALA A 307 -11.52 18.21 -9.94
C ALA A 307 -10.62 19.14 -9.12
N ALA A 308 -10.52 18.94 -7.81
CA ALA A 308 -9.70 19.76 -6.93
C ALA A 308 -8.20 19.71 -7.28
N LEU A 309 -7.68 18.56 -7.73
CA LEU A 309 -6.28 18.42 -8.19
C LEU A 309 -6.07 18.90 -9.64
N GLY A 310 -7.13 18.96 -10.45
CA GLY A 310 -7.09 19.43 -11.84
C GLY A 310 -7.10 20.96 -11.98
N GLU A 311 -7.64 21.65 -10.99
CA GLU A 311 -7.62 23.11 -10.90
C GLU A 311 -6.22 23.59 -10.50
N ARG A 312 -5.30 23.74 -11.47
CA ARG A 312 -4.04 24.43 -11.19
C ARG A 312 -4.27 25.95 -11.20
N PRO A 313 -3.65 26.70 -10.27
CA PRO A 313 -3.60 28.16 -10.35
C PRO A 313 -2.89 28.67 -11.61
#